data_AF-A0AAU0R3Z7-F1
#
_entry.id   AF-A0AAU0R3Z7-F1
#
_cell.length_a   1.000
_cell.length_b   1.000
_cell.length_c   1.000
_cell.angle_alpha   90.00
_cell.angle_beta   90.00
_cell.angle_gamma   90.00
#
_symmetry.space_group_name_H-M   'P 1'
#
loop_
_entity.id
_entity.type
_entity.pdbx_description
1 polymer ?
#
loop_
_entity_poly.entity_id
_entity_poly.type
_entity_poly.pdbx_seq_one_letter_code
_entity_poly.pdbx_strand_id
1 'polypeptide(L)'
;MQIKCSNCGFEQYMKDHKFNRDYKEDYNKALFVMCGRNACDTSQIKIPNGFIREAMWLGSWSIVRDITLDEYKGLKRARFIRKLAEEQCPKL
;
A
#
# COMPACT_ATOMS: atom_id res chain seq x y z
N MET A 1 -3.74 -18.86 -9.69
CA MET A 1 -4.17 -17.47 -9.98
C MET A 1 -2.94 -16.65 -10.34
N GLN A 2 -3.07 -15.59 -11.14
CA GLN A 2 -1.94 -14.75 -11.59
C GLN A 2 -2.13 -13.34 -11.06
N ILE A 3 -1.12 -12.81 -10.37
CA ILE A 3 -1.08 -11.42 -9.92
C ILE A 3 -0.21 -10.61 -10.87
N LYS A 4 -0.61 -9.37 -11.15
CA LYS A 4 0.08 -8.47 -12.05
C LYS A 4 0.43 -7.16 -11.35
N CYS A 5 1.67 -6.70 -11.51
CA CYS A 5 2.09 -5.41 -11.03
C CYS A 5 1.50 -4.30 -11.91
N SER A 6 0.77 -3.36 -11.31
CA SER A 6 0.22 -2.19 -11.97
C SER A 6 1.27 -1.21 -12.49
N ASN A 7 2.52 -1.29 -12.01
CA ASN A 7 3.60 -0.38 -12.39
C ASN A 7 4.44 -0.92 -13.56
N CYS A 8 5.13 -2.05 -13.35
CA CYS A 8 6.05 -2.61 -14.35
C CYS A 8 5.44 -3.75 -15.18
N GLY A 9 4.16 -4.10 -14.96
CA GLY A 9 3.47 -5.17 -15.67
C GLY A 9 3.93 -6.58 -15.31
N PHE A 10 4.86 -6.75 -14.36
CA PHE A 10 5.34 -8.07 -13.94
C PHE A 10 4.22 -8.97 -13.46
N GLU A 11 4.20 -10.20 -13.95
CA GLU A 11 3.21 -11.19 -13.59
C GLU A 11 3.86 -12.34 -12.82
N GLN A 12 3.20 -12.77 -11.74
CA GLN A 12 3.63 -13.91 -10.95
C GLN A 12 2.48 -14.91 -10.80
N TYR A 13 2.76 -16.17 -11.12
CA TYR A 13 1.82 -17.25 -10.89
C TYR A 13 1.83 -17.65 -9.41
N MET A 14 0.66 -17.55 -8.79
CA MET A 14 0.40 -18.00 -7.43
C MET A 14 -0.21 -19.40 -7.50
N LYS A 15 0.56 -20.39 -7.04
CA LYS A 15 0.15 -21.81 -6.96
C LYS A 15 -0.62 -22.16 -5.68
N ASP A 16 -0.80 -21.20 -4.78
CA ASP A 16 -1.15 -21.48 -3.39
C ASP A 16 -2.65 -21.32 -3.08
N HIS A 17 -3.22 -22.27 -2.34
CA HIS A 17 -4.59 -22.19 -1.82
C HIS A 17 -4.75 -21.03 -0.83
N LYS A 18 -3.67 -20.65 -0.12
CA LYS A 18 -3.66 -19.49 0.78
C LYS A 18 -3.95 -18.18 0.07
N PHE A 19 -3.46 -18.01 -1.16
CA PHE A 19 -3.76 -16.82 -1.96
C PHE A 19 -5.27 -16.65 -2.14
N ASN A 20 -5.97 -17.73 -2.50
CA ASN A 20 -7.39 -17.69 -2.77
C ASN A 20 -8.25 -17.40 -1.53
N ARG A 21 -7.75 -17.74 -0.33
CA ARG A 21 -8.50 -17.58 0.92
C ARG A 21 -8.29 -16.20 1.55
N ASP A 22 -7.03 -15.77 1.63
CA ASP A 22 -6.67 -14.65 2.49
C ASP A 22 -6.43 -13.36 1.69
N TYR A 23 -5.99 -13.48 0.44
CA TYR A 23 -5.49 -12.35 -0.34
C TYR A 23 -6.37 -12.03 -1.56
N LYS A 24 -7.15 -12.98 -2.06
CA LYS A 24 -7.90 -12.81 -3.31
C LYS A 24 -8.91 -11.66 -3.26
N GLU A 25 -9.60 -11.47 -2.15
CA GLU A 25 -10.56 -10.37 -2.03
C GLU A 25 -9.87 -9.01 -2.09
N ASP A 26 -8.78 -8.85 -1.34
CA ASP A 26 -7.99 -7.62 -1.35
C ASP A 26 -7.42 -7.34 -2.73
N TYR A 27 -6.91 -8.36 -3.42
CA TYR A 27 -6.42 -8.23 -4.79
C TYR A 27 -7.49 -7.71 -5.75
N ASN A 28 -8.72 -8.22 -5.64
CA ASN A 28 -9.82 -7.83 -6.51
C ASN A 28 -10.33 -6.41 -6.21
N LYS A 29 -10.18 -5.94 -4.98
CA LYS A 29 -10.60 -4.60 -4.53
C LYS A 29 -9.45 -3.58 -4.61
N ALA A 30 -8.22 -4.02 -4.82
CA ALA A 30 -7.05 -3.15 -4.82
C ALA A 30 -7.08 -2.19 -6.02
N LEU A 31 -6.81 -0.92 -5.74
CA LEU A 31 -6.61 0.10 -6.76
C LEU A 31 -5.30 -0.15 -7.54
N PHE A 32 -4.24 -0.50 -6.82
CA PHE A 32 -2.94 -0.84 -7.40
C PHE A 32 -2.34 -2.05 -6.71
N VAL A 33 -1.61 -2.85 -7.48
CA VAL A 33 -0.83 -3.99 -7.00
C VAL A 33 0.61 -3.77 -7.41
N MET A 34 1.53 -3.82 -6.45
CA MET A 34 2.92 -3.42 -6.63
C MET A 34 3.85 -4.57 -6.26
N CYS A 35 4.70 -5.00 -7.19
CA CYS A 35 5.71 -6.02 -6.90
C CYS A 35 6.88 -5.42 -6.11
N GLY A 36 7.54 -6.24 -5.30
CA GLY A 36 8.76 -5.87 -4.58
C GLY A 36 10.06 -6.16 -5.33
N ARG A 37 10.04 -6.19 -6.67
CA ARG A 37 11.28 -6.39 -7.45
C ARG A 37 12.11 -5.10 -7.43
N ASN A 38 13.42 -5.22 -7.21
CA ASN A 38 14.33 -4.07 -7.18
C ASN A 38 14.35 -3.26 -8.48
N ALA A 39 14.11 -3.90 -9.63
CA ALA A 39 14.01 -3.23 -10.93
C ALA A 39 12.70 -2.43 -11.12
N CYS A 40 11.75 -2.51 -10.19
CA CYS A 40 10.46 -1.84 -10.26
C CYS A 40 10.39 -0.78 -9.16
N ASP A 41 10.69 0.48 -9.52
CA ASP A 41 10.52 1.59 -8.59
C ASP A 41 9.04 1.93 -8.41
N THR A 42 8.51 1.55 -7.25
CA THR A 42 7.11 1.80 -6.86
C THR A 42 6.98 3.00 -5.91
N SER A 43 8.08 3.69 -5.60
CA SER A 43 8.09 4.84 -4.68
C SER A 43 7.44 6.08 -5.31
N GLN A 44 7.47 6.17 -6.64
CA GLN A 44 6.94 7.31 -7.40
C GLN A 44 5.42 7.27 -7.60
N ILE A 45 4.78 6.16 -7.25
CA ILE A 45 3.34 5.99 -7.43
C ILE A 45 2.61 6.83 -6.39
N LYS A 46 1.89 7.85 -6.87
CA LYS A 46 1.05 8.68 -6.02
C LYS A 46 -0.17 7.89 -5.57
N ILE A 47 -0.30 7.73 -4.26
CA ILE A 47 -1.48 7.12 -3.63
C ILE A 47 -2.56 8.20 -3.50
N PRO A 48 -3.74 8.04 -4.11
CA PRO A 48 -4.82 9.02 -3.99
C PRO A 48 -5.32 9.15 -2.55
N ASN A 49 -5.96 10.29 -2.25
CA ASN A 49 -6.62 10.48 -0.96
C ASN A 49 -7.74 9.46 -0.78
N GLY A 50 -7.89 8.93 0.45
CA GLY A 50 -8.85 7.87 0.74
C GLY A 50 -8.30 6.46 0.55
N PHE A 51 -7.06 6.33 0.08
CA PHE A 51 -6.38 5.04 -0.06
C PHE A 51 -5.15 4.97 0.83
N ILE A 52 -4.76 3.74 1.16
CA ILE A 52 -3.53 3.43 1.88
C ILE A 52 -2.77 2.33 1.14
N ARG A 53 -1.43 2.41 1.18
CA ARG A 53 -0.57 1.32 0.72
C ARG A 53 -0.30 0.37 1.87
N GLU A 54 -0.74 -0.86 1.70
CA GLU A 54 -0.40 -1.97 2.58
C GLU A 54 0.87 -2.64 2.07
N ALA A 55 1.97 -2.41 2.78
CA ALA A 55 3.27 -3.00 2.45
C ALA A 55 3.34 -4.45 2.91
N MET A 56 4.12 -5.27 2.20
CA MET A 56 4.32 -6.70 2.49
C MET A 56 3.02 -7.52 2.58
N TRP A 57 1.97 -7.05 1.91
CA TRP A 57 0.68 -7.72 1.81
C TRP A 57 0.84 -9.18 1.38
N LEU A 58 1.72 -9.45 0.42
CA LEU A 58 2.04 -10.82 0.00
C LEU A 58 3.55 -10.97 -0.23
N GLY A 59 4.26 -11.27 0.85
CA GLY A 59 5.72 -11.33 0.83
C GLY A 59 6.31 -9.96 0.49
N SER A 60 6.94 -9.82 -0.67
CA SER A 60 7.48 -8.54 -1.14
C SER A 60 6.47 -7.66 -1.88
N TRP A 61 5.24 -8.16 -2.12
CA TRP A 61 4.20 -7.39 -2.81
C TRP A 61 3.49 -6.43 -1.87
N SER A 62 3.03 -5.31 -2.42
CA SER A 62 2.18 -4.33 -1.73
C SER A 62 0.91 -4.11 -2.53
N ILE A 63 -0.16 -3.69 -1.86
CA ILE A 63 -1.40 -3.25 -2.51
C ILE A 63 -1.78 -1.85 -2.07
N VAL A 64 -2.56 -1.16 -2.90
CA VAL A 64 -3.25 0.07 -2.53
C VAL A 64 -4.72 -0.25 -2.41
N ARG A 65 -5.28 -0.05 -1.22
CA ARG A 65 -6.69 -0.32 -0.92
C ARG A 65 -7.35 0.90 -0.27
N ASP A 66 -8.67 0.86 -0.20
CA ASP A 66 -9.43 1.86 0.55
C ASP A 66 -8.97 1.88 2.01
N ILE A 67 -8.87 3.10 2.54
CA ILE A 67 -8.56 3.32 3.93
C ILE A 67 -9.79 3.04 4.80
N THR A 68 -9.59 2.39 5.94
CA THR A 68 -10.65 2.29 6.94
C THR A 68 -10.84 3.62 7.69
N LEU A 69 -12.00 3.82 8.30
CA LEU A 69 -12.25 5.03 9.11
C LEU A 69 -11.24 5.18 10.26
N ASP A 70 -10.82 4.07 10.85
CA ASP A 70 -9.89 4.10 11.98
C ASP A 70 -8.45 4.39 11.55
N GLU A 71 -8.01 3.83 10.41
CA GLU A 71 -6.73 4.22 9.79
C GLU A 71 -6.74 5.69 9.39
N TYR A 72 -7.87 6.20 8.86
CA TYR A 72 -7.99 7.61 8.51
C TYR A 72 -7.89 8.53 9.74
N LYS A 73 -8.59 8.19 10.83
CA LYS A 73 -8.46 8.90 12.11
C LYS A 73 -7.02 8.85 12.64
N GLY A 74 -6.37 7.68 12.55
CA GLY A 74 -4.98 7.48 12.92
C GLY A 74 -4.02 8.38 12.13
N LEU A 75 -4.15 8.41 10.80
CA LEU A 75 -3.36 9.27 9.93
C LEU A 75 -3.58 10.75 10.24
N LYS A 76 -4.82 11.18 10.47
CA LYS A 76 -5.10 12.56 10.87
C LYS A 76 -4.41 12.93 12.19
N ARG A 77 -4.49 12.06 13.21
CA ARG A 77 -3.82 12.26 14.49
C ARG A 77 -2.30 12.33 14.33
N ALA A 78 -1.71 11.41 13.57
CA ALA A 78 -0.27 11.39 13.30
C ALA A 78 0.20 12.67 12.60
N ARG A 79 -0.52 13.15 11.58
CA ARG A 79 -0.23 14.41 10.89
C ARG A 79 -0.31 15.62 11.84
N PHE A 80 -1.32 15.63 12.71
CA PHE A 80 -1.48 16.69 13.71
C PHE A 80 -0.30 16.72 14.69
N ILE A 81 0.09 15.57 15.25
CA ILE A 81 1.25 15.47 16.15
C ILE A 81 2.54 15.93 15.46
N ARG A 82 2.75 15.51 14.20
CA ARG A 82 3.92 15.93 13.42
C ARG A 82 3.96 17.45 13.22
N LYS A 83 2.81 18.06 12.88
CA LYS A 83 2.70 19.52 12.70
C LYS A 83 2.99 20.27 14.00
N LEU A 84 2.46 19.78 15.13
CA LEU A 84 2.77 20.36 16.45
C LEU A 84 4.26 20.29 16.78
N ALA A 85 4.93 19.17 16.48
CA ALA A 85 6.37 19.04 16.68
C ALA A 85 7.18 20.00 15.78
N GLU A 86 6.76 20.19 14.52
CA GLU A 86 7.37 21.15 13.59
C GLU A 86 7.16 22.62 14.02
N GLU A 87 6.04 22.93 14.67
CA GLU A 87 5.74 24.27 15.19
C GLU A 87 6.47 24.59 16.50
N GLN A 88 6.73 23.58 17.35
CA GLN A 88 7.45 23.75 18.62
C GLN A 88 8.98 23.77 18.47
N CYS A 89 9.52 23.20 17.40
CA CYS A 89 10.94 23.30 17.03
C CYS A 89 11.08 24.02 15.69
N PRO A 90 11.12 25.36 15.65
CA PRO A 90 11.48 26.06 14.44
C PRO A 90 12.89 25.58 14.05
N LYS A 91 13.02 25.09 12.81
CA LYS A 91 14.31 24.66 12.25
C LYS A 91 15.32 25.81 12.44
N LEU A 92 16.34 25.59 13.27
CA LEU A 92 17.53 26.44 13.41
C LEU A 92 18.29 26.49 12.08
#